data_AF-A0A3P3Y5J1-F1
#
_entry.id   AF-A0A3P3Y5J1-F1
#
_cell.length_a   1.000
_cell.length_b   1.000
_cell.length_c   1.000
_cell.angle_alpha   90.00
_cell.angle_beta   90.00
_cell.angle_gamma   90.00
#
_symmetry.space_group_name_H-M   'P 1'
#
loop_
_entity.id
_entity.type
_entity.pdbx_description
1 polymer ?
#
loop_
_entity_poly.entity_id
_entity_poly.type
_entity_poly.pdbx_seq_one_letter_code
_entity_poly.pdbx_strand_id
1 'polypeptide(L)'
;MEVNLTRWESLGADLNLAALRQDTRRLDHYPTDVVSPFPDGPGDHAEDRPPLKGSDVLLVILRRAFRRFGKGFAVGTLLQSMFTVSKLVLRRGRRDGRQIKRPFDALCLKEAFEFGSFVGTFLSVFEVGMLLSERDALCAADEADGDVCRSRLAIVLAGAAAGLSLLLAPASSRVPLSVFFGIRSLEVACHLLVRRGIIPEIPHADVLLMSLSSGQITWAWMFNRASLDPVFARFLDTCSARNRPVWDAYRGVLEGRIPLPDDVRRAVNADRFALGYDEFVDSQHTSCDLLHPRYKSCTWANIVEFVEGSCRSIPLYVPVYCLPLIFFRTRQLLAAPLQQALQTLLSIVRSSMFVGAYMALGWTGACLLRAIRMQTPKLTGLVTGLFAGCALFIEKPSRRIELALYTLSHALQSAAKNACWSARQRGLRLTVPGLDVLGFSLSSALLCYTYVFEPTALRRGYMSLMKWLIGSGSASLQASPGLQSPARRNS
;
A
#
# COMPACT_ATOMS: atom_id res chain seq x y z
N MET A 1 -21.29 31.26 36.68
CA MET A 1 -20.26 30.34 37.23
C MET A 1 -19.14 30.28 36.20
N GLU A 2 -18.25 31.26 36.26
CA GLU A 2 -17.07 31.34 35.40
C GLU A 2 -16.03 30.32 35.89
N VAL A 3 -15.71 29.35 35.05
CA VAL A 3 -14.67 28.36 35.35
C VAL A 3 -13.35 28.88 34.80
N ASN A 4 -12.48 29.24 35.74
CA ASN A 4 -11.13 29.75 35.59
C ASN A 4 -10.25 28.83 34.72
N LEU A 5 -9.85 29.30 33.52
CA LEU A 5 -8.99 28.60 32.55
C LEU A 5 -7.48 28.73 32.86
N THR A 6 -7.10 29.32 33.98
CA THR A 6 -5.72 29.72 34.31
C THR A 6 -4.87 28.63 34.98
N ARG A 7 -5.41 27.42 35.20
CA ARG A 7 -4.68 26.32 35.88
C ARG A 7 -4.04 25.28 34.94
N TRP A 8 -4.25 25.39 33.62
CA TRP A 8 -3.61 24.51 32.63
C TRP A 8 -2.30 25.07 32.05
N GLU A 9 -1.98 26.35 32.29
CA GLU A 9 -0.76 26.98 31.79
C GLU A 9 0.49 26.69 32.64
N SER A 10 0.33 26.28 33.91
CA SER A 10 1.46 26.06 34.83
C SER A 10 2.06 24.65 34.84
N LEU A 11 1.56 23.73 34.01
CA LEU A 11 2.09 22.35 33.87
C LEU A 11 2.69 22.07 32.47
N GLY A 12 2.69 23.06 31.57
CA GLY A 12 3.27 22.96 30.23
C GLY A 12 4.57 23.75 30.04
N ALA A 13 5.06 24.44 31.06
CA ALA A 13 6.15 25.41 30.95
C ALA A 13 7.58 24.81 30.98
N ASP A 14 7.74 23.52 31.29
CA ASP A 14 9.05 22.84 31.30
C ASP A 14 9.32 21.97 30.05
N LEU A 15 8.49 22.09 29.00
CA LEU A 15 8.82 21.56 27.68
C LEU A 15 9.57 22.64 26.91
N ASN A 16 10.91 22.58 27.02
CA ASN A 16 11.87 23.42 26.34
C ASN A 16 11.60 23.45 24.81
N LEU A 17 10.73 24.36 24.36
CA LEU A 17 10.30 24.52 22.96
C LEU A 17 11.48 24.88 22.04
N ALA A 18 12.58 25.41 22.61
CA ALA A 18 13.84 25.58 21.92
C ALA A 18 14.54 24.24 21.62
N ALA A 19 14.43 23.24 22.52
CA ALA A 19 14.95 21.90 22.31
C ALA A 19 14.14 21.12 21.26
N LEU A 20 12.81 21.29 21.20
CA LEU A 20 11.95 20.72 20.14
C LEU A 20 12.17 21.40 18.76
N ARG A 21 12.52 22.70 18.73
CA ARG A 21 12.96 23.39 17.51
C ARG A 21 14.37 22.97 17.07
N GLN A 22 15.26 22.62 17.99
CA GLN A 22 16.55 22.02 17.66
C GLN A 22 16.42 20.56 17.19
N ASP A 23 15.50 19.78 17.74
CA ASP A 23 15.23 18.40 17.27
C ASP A 23 14.57 18.35 15.90
N THR A 24 13.74 19.35 15.55
CA THR A 24 13.21 19.49 14.18
C THR A 24 14.28 19.92 13.17
N ARG A 25 15.29 20.71 13.57
CA ARG A 25 16.47 20.99 12.74
C ARG A 25 17.46 19.81 12.68
N ARG A 26 17.50 18.93 13.68
CA ARG A 26 18.26 17.67 13.64
C ARG A 26 17.65 16.60 12.72
N LEU A 27 16.38 16.75 12.31
CA LEU A 27 15.76 15.86 11.33
C LEU A 27 16.24 16.10 9.88
N ASP A 28 16.95 17.20 9.63
CA ASP A 28 17.53 17.53 8.32
C ASP A 28 19.02 17.16 8.20
N HIS A 29 19.65 16.65 9.25
CA HIS A 29 21.01 16.12 9.20
C HIS A 29 20.96 14.60 9.05
N TYR A 30 21.14 14.13 7.82
CA TYR A 30 21.27 12.72 7.50
C TYR A 30 22.64 12.21 7.97
N PRO A 31 22.73 11.33 8.99
CA PRO A 31 23.97 10.63 9.28
C PRO A 31 24.16 9.58 8.19
N THR A 32 25.30 9.63 7.50
CA THR A 32 25.71 8.68 6.46
C THR A 32 25.92 7.25 6.98
N ASP A 33 25.84 7.05 8.29
CA ASP A 33 26.38 5.88 8.95
C ASP A 33 25.27 4.91 9.35
N VAL A 34 24.60 4.33 8.36
CA VAL A 34 23.86 3.07 8.58
C VAL A 34 24.75 1.95 8.08
N VAL A 35 25.57 1.43 8.99
CA VAL A 35 26.45 0.28 8.77
C VAL A 35 25.60 -0.92 8.33
N SER A 36 25.84 -1.39 7.10
CA SER A 36 25.31 -2.66 6.60
C SER A 36 25.70 -3.79 7.58
N PRO A 37 24.80 -4.71 7.94
CA PRO A 37 25.13 -5.84 8.83
C PRO A 37 26.06 -6.89 8.18
N PHE A 38 26.51 -6.64 6.95
CA PHE A 38 27.59 -7.39 6.31
C PHE A 38 28.74 -6.41 6.05
N PRO A 39 29.95 -6.66 6.60
CA PRO A 39 31.09 -5.81 6.36
C PRO A 39 31.42 -5.83 4.86
N ASP A 40 31.63 -4.64 4.29
CA ASP A 40 32.45 -4.53 3.10
C ASP A 40 33.80 -5.15 3.47
N GLY A 41 34.23 -6.17 2.71
CA GLY A 41 35.45 -6.92 3.03
C GLY A 41 36.65 -5.98 3.20
N PRO A 42 37.64 -6.36 4.04
CA PRO A 42 38.73 -5.47 4.38
C PRO A 42 39.56 -5.16 3.13
N GLY A 43 39.67 -3.87 2.77
CA GLY A 43 40.67 -3.41 1.78
C GLY A 43 40.26 -2.33 0.77
N ASP A 44 39.07 -1.73 0.82
CA ASP A 44 38.63 -0.77 -0.21
C ASP A 44 38.89 0.70 0.18
N HIS A 45 40.16 1.10 0.27
CA HIS A 45 40.55 2.51 0.26
C HIS A 45 40.68 3.01 -1.19
N ALA A 46 40.06 4.15 -1.48
CA ALA A 46 39.86 4.68 -2.83
C ALA A 46 41.09 5.31 -3.48
N GLU A 47 42.23 5.43 -2.78
CA GLU A 47 43.35 6.28 -3.21
C GLU A 47 44.46 5.57 -4.01
N ASP A 48 44.48 4.24 -4.12
CA ASP A 48 45.54 3.50 -4.85
C ASP A 48 44.99 2.44 -5.82
N ARG A 49 44.35 2.86 -6.93
CA ARG A 49 44.04 1.93 -8.03
C ARG A 49 44.70 2.37 -9.35
N PRO A 50 45.58 1.53 -9.95
CA PRO A 50 46.06 1.77 -11.31
C PRO A 50 44.90 1.72 -12.32
N PRO A 51 45.01 2.39 -13.48
CA PRO A 51 43.95 2.40 -14.47
C PRO A 51 43.67 0.97 -14.94
N LEU A 52 42.45 0.48 -14.66
CA LEU A 52 42.00 -0.86 -15.00
C LEU A 52 41.96 -1.02 -16.53
N LYS A 53 42.54 -2.11 -17.06
CA LYS A 53 42.37 -2.48 -18.48
C LYS A 53 40.89 -2.81 -18.73
N GLY A 54 40.40 -2.56 -19.95
CA GLY A 54 38.98 -2.75 -20.30
C GLY A 54 38.42 -4.16 -20.01
N SER A 55 39.27 -5.19 -20.05
CA SER A 55 38.92 -6.57 -19.66
C SER A 55 38.63 -6.72 -18.16
N ASP A 56 39.35 -5.99 -17.31
CA ASP A 56 39.22 -6.06 -15.86
C ASP A 56 37.95 -5.35 -15.39
N VAL A 57 37.57 -4.26 -16.09
CA VAL A 57 36.32 -3.53 -15.83
C VAL A 57 35.10 -4.40 -16.14
N LEU A 58 35.08 -5.08 -17.30
CA LEU A 58 33.99 -5.97 -17.66
C LEU A 58 33.84 -7.11 -16.64
N LEU A 59 34.97 -7.70 -16.22
CA LEU A 59 34.98 -8.76 -15.22
C LEU A 59 34.43 -8.28 -13.86
N VAL A 60 34.78 -7.06 -13.44
CA VAL A 60 34.24 -6.45 -12.22
C VAL A 60 32.73 -6.22 -12.32
N ILE A 61 32.24 -5.70 -13.46
CA ILE A 61 30.80 -5.49 -13.69
C ILE A 61 30.06 -6.83 -13.62
N LEU A 62 30.55 -7.86 -14.33
CA LEU A 62 29.94 -9.19 -14.33
C LEU A 62 29.93 -9.82 -12.92
N ARG A 63 31.03 -9.69 -12.17
CA ARG A 63 31.11 -10.23 -10.81
C ARG A 63 30.13 -9.54 -9.86
N ARG A 64 29.98 -8.21 -9.96
CA ARG A 64 29.00 -7.45 -9.17
C ARG A 64 27.56 -7.82 -9.58
N ALA A 65 27.27 -7.85 -10.88
CA ALA A 65 25.97 -8.25 -11.41
C ALA A 65 25.56 -9.65 -10.93
N PHE A 66 26.48 -10.62 -10.98
CA PHE A 66 26.23 -11.99 -10.50
C PHE A 66 25.96 -12.04 -8.98
N ARG A 67 26.73 -11.29 -8.18
CA ARG A 67 26.49 -11.18 -6.73
C ARG A 67 25.12 -10.57 -6.42
N ARG A 68 24.72 -9.54 -7.15
CA ARG A 68 23.39 -8.89 -7.01
C ARG A 68 22.27 -9.82 -7.44
N PHE A 69 22.45 -10.54 -8.54
CA PHE A 69 21.51 -11.56 -8.98
C PHE A 69 21.31 -12.62 -7.90
N GLY A 70 22.39 -13.20 -7.36
CA GLY A 70 22.32 -14.22 -6.31
C GLY A 70 21.62 -13.72 -5.05
N LYS A 71 21.91 -12.49 -4.61
CA LYS A 71 21.21 -11.85 -3.49
C LYS A 71 19.72 -11.68 -3.76
N GLY A 72 19.36 -11.11 -4.91
CA GLY A 72 17.97 -10.91 -5.30
C GLY A 72 17.20 -12.21 -5.45
N PHE A 73 17.83 -13.23 -6.02
CA PHE A 73 17.26 -14.56 -6.17
C PHE A 73 16.97 -15.21 -4.82
N ALA A 74 17.92 -15.18 -3.88
CA ALA A 74 17.73 -15.69 -2.52
C ALA A 74 16.60 -14.97 -1.78
N VAL A 75 16.53 -13.63 -1.88
CA VAL A 75 15.47 -12.84 -1.24
C VAL A 75 14.10 -13.15 -1.86
N GLY A 76 14.01 -13.19 -3.20
CA GLY A 76 12.75 -13.47 -3.89
C GLY A 76 12.23 -14.88 -3.58
N THR A 77 13.08 -15.90 -3.67
CA THR A 77 12.71 -17.28 -3.33
C THR A 77 12.26 -17.42 -1.87
N LEU A 78 12.94 -16.76 -0.93
CA LEU A 78 12.56 -16.75 0.49
C LEU A 78 11.18 -16.11 0.70
N LEU A 79 10.95 -14.93 0.12
CA LEU A 79 9.67 -14.24 0.23
C LEU A 79 8.51 -15.09 -0.33
N GLN A 80 8.67 -15.66 -1.52
CA GLN A 80 7.62 -16.47 -2.13
C GLN A 80 7.36 -17.76 -1.34
N SER A 81 8.41 -18.43 -0.86
CA SER A 81 8.25 -19.64 -0.04
C SER A 81 7.54 -19.33 1.29
N MET A 82 7.82 -18.19 1.94
CA MET A 82 7.08 -17.74 3.12
C MET A 82 5.59 -17.56 2.85
N PHE A 83 5.20 -16.97 1.71
CA PHE A 83 3.80 -16.83 1.33
C PHE A 83 3.12 -18.17 1.08
N THR A 84 3.80 -19.10 0.41
CA THR A 84 3.28 -20.45 0.14
C THR A 84 3.07 -21.24 1.43
N VAL A 85 4.07 -21.23 2.32
CA VAL A 85 3.98 -21.90 3.64
C VAL A 85 2.86 -21.28 4.47
N SER A 86 2.73 -19.95 4.48
CA SER A 86 1.64 -19.26 5.18
C SER A 86 0.26 -19.71 4.67
N LYS A 87 0.08 -19.82 3.35
CA LYS A 87 -1.16 -20.35 2.75
C LYS A 87 -1.41 -21.82 3.13
N LEU A 88 -0.37 -22.64 3.20
CA LEU A 88 -0.49 -24.05 3.58
C LEU A 88 -0.89 -24.23 5.05
N VAL A 89 -0.27 -23.46 5.95
CA VAL A 89 -0.59 -23.45 7.38
C VAL A 89 -2.02 -22.98 7.62
N LEU A 90 -2.43 -21.88 6.95
CA LEU A 90 -3.80 -21.36 7.04
C LEU A 90 -4.84 -22.32 6.43
N ARG A 91 -4.45 -23.14 5.44
CA ARG A 91 -5.32 -24.18 4.86
C ARG A 91 -5.47 -25.40 5.74
N ARG A 92 -4.45 -25.79 6.54
CA ARG A 92 -4.59 -26.91 7.49
C ARG A 92 -5.70 -26.69 8.53
N GLY A 93 -6.08 -25.44 8.81
CA GLY A 93 -7.23 -25.10 9.64
C GLY A 93 -8.60 -25.29 8.97
N ARG A 94 -8.66 -25.45 7.65
CA ARG A 94 -9.87 -25.83 6.90
C ARG A 94 -9.71 -27.27 6.45
N ARG A 95 -10.50 -28.20 7.03
CA ARG A 95 -10.65 -29.58 6.56
C ARG A 95 -11.19 -29.59 5.12
N ASP A 96 -10.34 -29.34 4.14
CA ASP A 96 -10.65 -29.51 2.73
C ASP A 96 -9.90 -30.75 2.26
N GLY A 97 -10.63 -31.84 2.06
CA GLY A 97 -10.13 -33.19 1.73
C GLY A 97 -9.58 -33.32 0.32
N ARG A 98 -8.76 -32.38 -0.15
CA ARG A 98 -8.04 -32.51 -1.43
C ARG A 98 -6.71 -33.23 -1.19
N GLN A 99 -6.63 -34.46 -1.68
CA GLN A 99 -5.39 -35.24 -1.74
C GLN A 99 -4.29 -34.44 -2.46
N ILE A 100 -3.24 -34.10 -1.73
CA ILE A 100 -2.01 -33.49 -2.27
C ILE A 100 -1.25 -34.61 -2.99
N LYS A 101 -1.32 -34.65 -4.32
CA LYS A 101 -0.79 -35.78 -5.10
C LYS A 101 0.75 -35.84 -5.16
N ARG A 102 1.49 -34.77 -4.82
CA ARG A 102 2.96 -34.75 -4.67
C ARG A 102 3.43 -33.66 -3.68
N PRO A 103 4.40 -33.93 -2.78
CA PRO A 103 4.91 -32.93 -1.83
C PRO A 103 5.69 -31.79 -2.51
N PHE A 104 6.30 -32.04 -3.67
CA PHE A 104 7.02 -31.03 -4.45
C PHE A 104 6.09 -30.03 -5.15
N ASP A 105 4.92 -30.47 -5.62
CA ASP A 105 3.88 -29.57 -6.14
C ASP A 105 3.23 -28.74 -5.02
N ALA A 106 3.28 -29.22 -3.78
CA ALA A 106 2.74 -28.53 -2.61
C ALA A 106 3.58 -27.31 -2.17
N LEU A 107 4.89 -27.29 -2.48
CA LEU A 107 5.78 -26.20 -2.10
C LEU A 107 5.84 -25.05 -3.13
N CYS A 108 5.16 -25.18 -4.28
CA CYS A 108 5.18 -24.19 -5.38
C CYS A 108 6.61 -23.72 -5.74
N LEU A 109 7.55 -24.67 -5.84
CA LEU A 109 8.96 -24.38 -6.16
C LEU A 109 9.13 -23.61 -7.48
N LYS A 110 8.26 -23.89 -8.46
CA LYS A 110 8.22 -23.15 -9.73
C LYS A 110 7.95 -21.66 -9.50
N GLU A 111 6.91 -21.31 -8.74
CA GLU A 111 6.59 -19.91 -8.46
C GLU A 111 7.70 -19.24 -7.65
N ALA A 112 8.31 -19.96 -6.69
CA ALA A 112 9.44 -19.46 -5.93
C ALA A 112 10.65 -19.16 -6.83
N PHE A 113 10.97 -20.07 -7.75
CA PHE A 113 12.06 -19.90 -8.72
C PHE A 113 11.79 -18.75 -9.70
N GLU A 114 10.58 -18.65 -10.24
CA GLU A 114 10.14 -17.54 -11.12
C GLU A 114 10.27 -16.20 -10.40
N PHE A 115 9.78 -16.11 -9.16
CA PHE A 115 9.85 -14.88 -8.38
C PHE A 115 11.30 -14.53 -7.97
N GLY A 116 12.12 -15.52 -7.61
CA GLY A 116 13.56 -15.35 -7.38
C GLY A 116 14.28 -14.82 -8.63
N SER A 117 14.00 -15.42 -9.78
CA SER A 117 14.58 -15.01 -11.07
C SER A 117 14.19 -13.59 -11.44
N PHE A 118 12.94 -13.20 -11.18
CA PHE A 118 12.46 -11.83 -11.32
C PHE A 118 13.28 -10.84 -10.47
N VAL A 119 13.35 -11.04 -9.15
CA VAL A 119 14.04 -10.10 -8.25
C VAL A 119 15.54 -10.07 -8.52
N GLY A 120 16.16 -11.23 -8.77
CA GLY A 120 17.58 -11.33 -9.14
C GLY A 120 17.90 -10.57 -10.43
N THR A 121 17.09 -10.75 -11.48
CA THR A 121 17.27 -10.07 -12.76
C THR A 121 17.06 -8.56 -12.63
N PHE A 122 16.03 -8.12 -11.89
CA PHE A 122 15.78 -6.71 -11.62
C PHE A 122 17.01 -6.02 -11.02
N LEU A 123 17.56 -6.59 -9.94
CA LEU A 123 18.72 -6.01 -9.25
C LEU A 123 19.99 -6.05 -10.09
N SER A 124 20.21 -7.14 -10.83
CA SER A 124 21.37 -7.29 -11.72
C SER A 124 21.37 -6.26 -12.85
N VAL A 125 20.25 -6.13 -13.57
CA VAL A 125 20.12 -5.18 -14.69
C VAL A 125 20.27 -3.74 -14.20
N PHE A 126 19.67 -3.42 -13.05
CA PHE A 126 19.80 -2.08 -12.49
C PHE A 126 21.24 -1.77 -12.05
N GLU A 127 21.92 -2.72 -11.40
CA GLU A 127 23.34 -2.55 -11.01
C GLU A 127 24.24 -2.32 -12.23
N VAL A 128 24.07 -3.12 -13.30
CA VAL A 128 24.84 -2.94 -14.54
C VAL A 128 24.59 -1.55 -15.12
N GLY A 129 23.34 -1.10 -15.15
CA GLY A 129 22.99 0.23 -15.64
C GLY A 129 23.61 1.37 -14.81
N MET A 130 23.66 1.23 -13.48
CA MET A 130 24.34 2.19 -12.62
C MET A 130 25.84 2.22 -12.88
N LEU A 131 26.51 1.06 -12.98
CA LEU A 131 27.95 0.99 -13.22
C LEU A 131 28.34 1.54 -14.61
N LEU A 132 27.51 1.29 -15.62
CA LEU A 132 27.72 1.88 -16.95
C LEU A 132 27.52 3.40 -16.91
N SER A 133 26.50 3.89 -16.20
CA SER A 133 26.29 5.33 -16.03
C SER A 133 27.43 6.00 -15.25
N GLU A 134 28.02 5.33 -14.26
CA GLU A 134 29.19 5.82 -13.51
C GLU A 134 30.42 5.87 -14.40
N ARG A 135 30.68 4.81 -15.17
CA ARG A 135 31.80 4.76 -16.12
C ARG A 135 31.68 5.87 -17.15
N ASP A 136 30.50 6.03 -17.75
CA ASP A 136 30.28 7.03 -18.79
C ASP A 136 30.38 8.45 -18.20
N ALA A 137 29.96 8.67 -16.94
CA ALA A 137 30.14 9.94 -16.25
C ALA A 137 31.60 10.26 -15.91
N LEU A 138 32.42 9.24 -15.58
CA LEU A 138 33.86 9.42 -15.34
C LEU A 138 34.65 9.65 -16.64
N CYS A 139 34.30 8.94 -17.72
CA CYS A 139 34.95 9.10 -19.02
C CYS A 139 34.60 10.42 -19.70
N ALA A 140 33.45 11.02 -19.38
CA ALA A 140 32.98 12.28 -19.96
C ALA A 140 33.34 13.53 -19.13
N ALA A 141 34.13 13.40 -18.05
CA ALA A 141 34.49 14.52 -17.17
C ALA A 141 35.32 15.65 -17.85
N ASP A 142 35.69 15.49 -19.12
CA ASP A 142 36.45 16.47 -19.91
C ASP A 142 35.59 17.42 -20.79
N GLU A 143 34.28 17.20 -20.95
CA GLU A 143 33.39 18.08 -21.74
C GLU A 143 32.15 18.50 -20.91
N ALA A 144 31.66 19.74 -21.06
CA ALA A 144 30.70 20.34 -20.11
C ALA A 144 29.25 20.46 -20.64
N ASP A 145 28.30 20.39 -19.69
CA ASP A 145 26.83 20.60 -19.73
C ASP A 145 25.93 19.58 -20.46
N GLY A 146 26.40 18.89 -21.50
CA GLY A 146 25.62 17.81 -22.17
C GLY A 146 25.42 16.54 -21.32
N ASP A 147 26.27 16.33 -20.32
CA ASP A 147 26.50 15.01 -19.71
C ASP A 147 25.59 14.68 -18.54
N VAL A 148 25.13 15.68 -17.80
CA VAL A 148 24.19 15.46 -16.67
C VAL A 148 22.86 14.90 -17.17
N CYS A 149 22.40 15.37 -18.34
CA CYS A 149 21.18 14.87 -18.97
C CYS A 149 21.36 13.41 -19.42
N ARG A 150 22.53 13.08 -20.00
CA ARG A 150 22.86 11.73 -20.46
C ARG A 150 22.92 10.73 -19.30
N SER A 151 23.58 11.05 -18.19
CA SER A 151 23.62 10.16 -17.00
C SER A 151 22.23 9.99 -16.37
N ARG A 152 21.42 11.06 -16.31
CA ARG A 152 20.03 10.96 -15.82
C ARG A 152 19.18 10.05 -16.70
N LEU A 153 19.28 10.19 -18.01
CA LEU A 153 18.58 9.34 -18.97
C LEU A 153 19.06 7.89 -18.86
N ALA A 154 20.36 7.64 -18.70
CA ALA A 154 20.92 6.30 -18.54
C ALA A 154 20.33 5.57 -17.33
N ILE A 155 20.18 6.23 -16.18
CA ILE A 155 19.55 5.65 -14.98
C ILE A 155 18.05 5.38 -15.19
N VAL A 156 17.34 6.28 -15.88
CA VAL A 156 15.92 6.08 -16.24
C VAL A 156 15.78 4.86 -17.14
N LEU A 157 16.63 4.74 -18.17
CA LEU A 157 16.64 3.59 -19.09
C LEU A 157 17.04 2.30 -18.36
N ALA A 158 18.00 2.35 -17.44
CA ALA A 158 18.40 1.21 -16.62
C ALA A 158 17.24 0.73 -15.73
N GLY A 159 16.50 1.65 -15.09
CA GLY A 159 15.32 1.32 -14.31
C GLY A 159 14.18 0.75 -15.17
N ALA A 160 13.96 1.31 -16.37
CA ALA A 160 12.98 0.80 -17.32
C ALA A 160 13.34 -0.62 -17.80
N ALA A 161 14.61 -0.85 -18.16
CA ALA A 161 15.14 -2.14 -18.57
C ALA A 161 15.06 -3.18 -17.44
N ALA A 162 15.42 -2.79 -16.21
CA ALA A 162 15.26 -3.62 -15.02
C ALA A 162 13.78 -4.02 -14.83
N GLY A 163 12.85 -3.10 -15.13
CA GLY A 163 11.43 -3.35 -15.10
C GLY A 163 10.94 -4.50 -16.00
N LEU A 164 11.61 -4.78 -17.13
CA LEU A 164 11.27 -5.89 -18.01
C LEU A 164 11.43 -7.26 -17.34
N SER A 165 12.18 -7.34 -16.24
CA SER A 165 12.28 -8.54 -15.41
C SER A 165 10.93 -9.07 -14.91
N LEU A 166 9.87 -8.25 -14.87
CA LEU A 166 8.53 -8.69 -14.50
C LEU A 166 8.00 -9.82 -15.40
N LEU A 167 8.52 -9.95 -16.63
CA LEU A 167 8.23 -11.09 -17.51
C LEU A 167 8.64 -12.44 -16.91
N LEU A 168 9.64 -12.45 -16.01
CA LEU A 168 10.08 -13.66 -15.29
C LEU A 168 9.20 -13.95 -14.08
N ALA A 169 8.43 -12.99 -13.59
CA ALA A 169 7.56 -13.18 -12.43
C ALA A 169 6.36 -14.07 -12.78
N PRO A 170 5.82 -14.82 -11.80
CA PRO A 170 4.63 -15.64 -12.00
C PRO A 170 3.47 -14.81 -12.53
N ALA A 171 2.75 -15.32 -13.54
CA ALA A 171 1.66 -14.61 -14.20
C ALA A 171 0.57 -14.12 -13.23
N SER A 172 0.34 -14.86 -12.13
CA SER A 172 -0.60 -14.49 -11.07
C SER A 172 -0.20 -13.24 -10.28
N SER A 173 1.09 -12.89 -10.28
CA SER A 173 1.67 -11.79 -9.49
C SER A 173 1.96 -10.53 -10.30
N ARG A 174 2.04 -10.61 -11.64
CA ARG A 174 2.45 -9.49 -12.51
C ARG A 174 1.56 -8.26 -12.36
N VAL A 175 0.25 -8.44 -12.46
CA VAL A 175 -0.72 -7.33 -12.32
C VAL A 175 -0.69 -6.74 -10.91
N PRO A 176 -0.77 -7.52 -9.82
CA PRO A 176 -0.62 -6.98 -8.46
C PRO A 176 0.67 -6.20 -8.23
N LEU A 177 1.81 -6.70 -8.72
CA LEU A 177 3.10 -6.01 -8.60
C LEU A 177 3.12 -4.72 -9.41
N SER A 178 2.64 -4.75 -10.66
CA SER A 178 2.55 -3.56 -11.52
C SER A 178 1.71 -2.47 -10.87
N VAL A 179 0.53 -2.81 -10.35
CA VAL A 179 -0.33 -1.86 -9.63
C VAL A 179 0.35 -1.34 -8.36
N PHE A 180 0.97 -2.22 -7.57
CA PHE A 180 1.66 -1.82 -6.34
C PHE A 180 2.79 -0.82 -6.63
N PHE A 181 3.70 -1.15 -7.56
CA PHE A 181 4.82 -0.29 -7.92
C PHE A 181 4.35 1.00 -8.60
N GLY A 182 3.28 0.96 -9.40
CA GLY A 182 2.67 2.14 -10.02
C GLY A 182 2.10 3.13 -9.00
N ILE A 183 1.47 2.62 -7.94
CA ILE A 183 1.00 3.47 -6.85
C ILE A 183 2.17 4.09 -6.09
N ARG A 184 3.24 3.33 -5.85
CA ARG A 184 4.45 3.85 -5.20
C ARG A 184 5.18 4.88 -6.04
N SER A 185 5.28 4.65 -7.35
CA SER A 185 5.88 5.63 -8.24
C SER A 185 5.02 6.89 -8.32
N LEU A 186 3.69 6.77 -8.31
CA LEU A 186 2.78 7.93 -8.27
C LEU A 186 2.90 8.72 -6.96
N GLU A 187 2.97 8.04 -5.81
CA GLU A 187 3.22 8.65 -4.51
C GLU A 187 4.50 9.49 -4.52
N VAL A 188 5.59 8.91 -5.02
CA VAL A 188 6.89 9.58 -5.16
C VAL A 188 6.81 10.74 -6.15
N ALA A 189 6.14 10.56 -7.29
CA ALA A 189 5.93 11.62 -8.28
C ALA A 189 5.22 12.83 -7.65
N CYS A 190 4.14 12.61 -6.89
CA CYS A 190 3.42 13.67 -6.20
C CYS A 190 4.32 14.39 -5.19
N HIS A 191 5.10 13.66 -4.38
CA HIS A 191 6.06 14.29 -3.46
C HIS A 191 7.10 15.15 -4.18
N LEU A 192 7.61 14.70 -5.33
CA LEU A 192 8.54 15.47 -6.16
C LEU A 192 7.89 16.74 -6.73
N LEU A 193 6.66 16.63 -7.23
CA LEU A 193 5.91 17.77 -7.77
C LEU A 193 5.60 18.82 -6.70
N VAL A 194 5.23 18.40 -5.48
CA VAL A 194 5.02 19.31 -4.33
C VAL A 194 6.32 20.02 -3.97
N ARG A 195 7.43 19.28 -3.84
CA ARG A 195 8.75 19.86 -3.51
C ARG A 195 9.26 20.86 -4.53
N ARG A 196 8.91 20.65 -5.81
CA ARG A 196 9.25 21.57 -6.90
C ARG A 196 8.30 22.75 -7.02
N GLY A 197 7.28 22.85 -6.15
CA GLY A 197 6.28 23.92 -6.19
C GLY A 197 5.34 23.86 -7.38
N ILE A 198 5.27 22.72 -8.09
CA ILE A 198 4.42 22.57 -9.29
C ILE A 198 2.97 22.34 -8.90
N ILE A 199 2.74 21.56 -7.83
CA ILE A 199 1.40 21.34 -7.26
C ILE A 199 1.39 21.80 -5.80
N PRO A 200 0.28 22.39 -5.32
CA PRO A 200 0.17 22.82 -3.94
C PRO A 200 0.15 21.62 -2.98
N GLU A 201 0.69 21.81 -1.78
CA GLU A 201 0.51 20.86 -0.69
C GLU A 201 -0.95 20.90 -0.22
N ILE A 202 -1.65 19.77 -0.36
CA ILE A 202 -3.04 19.64 0.07
C ILE A 202 -3.06 19.13 1.52
N PRO A 203 -3.60 19.91 2.48
CA PRO A 203 -3.77 19.43 3.85
C PRO A 203 -4.62 18.16 3.87
N HIS A 204 -4.15 17.15 4.59
CA HIS A 204 -4.85 15.87 4.74
C HIS A 204 -5.15 15.14 3.42
N ALA A 205 -4.25 15.25 2.43
CA ALA A 205 -4.36 14.55 1.15
C ALA A 205 -4.52 13.01 1.31
N ASP A 206 -3.97 12.44 2.37
CA ASP A 206 -4.13 11.04 2.77
C ASP A 206 -5.59 10.67 3.06
N VAL A 207 -6.32 11.53 3.78
CA VAL A 207 -7.74 11.34 4.09
C VAL A 207 -8.58 11.52 2.83
N LEU A 208 -8.32 12.54 2.02
CA LEU A 208 -9.01 12.73 0.75
C LEU A 208 -8.83 11.53 -0.18
N LEU A 209 -7.60 11.04 -0.32
CA LEU A 209 -7.28 9.86 -1.14
C LEU A 209 -8.02 8.62 -0.63
N MET A 210 -8.04 8.40 0.68
CA MET A 210 -8.79 7.32 1.30
C MET A 210 -10.28 7.44 1.02
N SER A 211 -10.87 8.61 1.22
CA SER A 211 -12.30 8.89 0.97
C SER A 211 -12.70 8.61 -0.49
N LEU A 212 -11.92 9.09 -1.46
CA LEU A 212 -12.19 8.85 -2.88
C LEU A 212 -12.03 7.37 -3.25
N SER A 213 -10.96 6.72 -2.75
CA SER A 213 -10.73 5.29 -2.97
C SER A 213 -11.85 4.44 -2.37
N SER A 214 -12.30 4.81 -1.17
CA SER A 214 -13.41 4.19 -0.46
C SER A 214 -14.72 4.32 -1.22
N GLY A 215 -14.92 5.42 -1.97
CA GLY A 215 -16.08 5.60 -2.84
C GLY A 215 -16.20 4.52 -3.91
N GLN A 216 -15.10 4.23 -4.59
CA GLN A 216 -15.05 3.14 -5.57
C GLN A 216 -15.19 1.76 -4.90
N ILE A 217 -14.56 1.54 -3.75
CA ILE A 217 -14.62 0.26 -3.02
C ILE A 217 -16.04 -0.04 -2.54
N THR A 218 -16.69 0.91 -1.88
CA THR A 218 -18.05 0.75 -1.35
C THR A 218 -19.05 0.57 -2.48
N TRP A 219 -18.93 1.37 -3.56
CA TRP A 219 -19.73 1.17 -4.77
C TRP A 219 -19.57 -0.26 -5.31
N ALA A 220 -18.33 -0.70 -5.49
CA ALA A 220 -18.04 -2.03 -6.01
C ALA A 220 -18.57 -3.12 -5.08
N TRP A 221 -18.37 -3.00 -3.78
CA TRP A 221 -18.82 -3.99 -2.82
C TRP A 221 -20.36 -4.13 -2.80
N MET A 222 -21.09 -3.03 -2.81
CA MET A 222 -22.56 -3.02 -2.83
C MET A 222 -23.14 -3.47 -4.18
N PHE A 223 -22.59 -2.96 -5.29
CA PHE A 223 -23.24 -3.08 -6.60
C PHE A 223 -22.56 -4.02 -7.59
N ASN A 224 -21.22 -4.16 -7.54
CA ASN A 224 -20.49 -5.06 -8.42
C ASN A 224 -19.32 -5.78 -7.70
N ARG A 225 -19.68 -6.64 -6.74
CA ARG A 225 -18.73 -7.31 -5.85
C ARG A 225 -17.69 -8.15 -6.59
N ALA A 226 -18.04 -8.68 -7.76
CA ALA A 226 -17.15 -9.47 -8.60
C ALA A 226 -15.92 -8.68 -9.09
N SER A 227 -15.99 -7.34 -9.07
CA SER A 227 -14.84 -6.48 -9.40
C SER A 227 -13.79 -6.40 -8.29
N LEU A 228 -14.14 -6.69 -7.03
CA LEU A 228 -13.18 -6.68 -5.92
C LEU A 228 -12.38 -7.97 -5.83
N ASP A 229 -11.22 -7.91 -5.18
CA ASP A 229 -10.49 -9.12 -4.80
C ASP A 229 -11.34 -9.96 -3.82
N PRO A 230 -11.44 -11.30 -3.99
CA PRO A 230 -12.29 -12.13 -3.13
C PRO A 230 -11.88 -12.14 -1.64
N VAL A 231 -10.59 -11.99 -1.31
CA VAL A 231 -10.13 -11.90 0.09
C VAL A 231 -10.55 -10.57 0.66
N PHE A 232 -10.35 -9.49 -0.09
CA PHE A 232 -10.75 -8.15 0.35
C PHE A 232 -12.27 -7.99 0.47
N ALA A 233 -13.06 -8.55 -0.45
CA ALA A 233 -14.52 -8.53 -0.37
C ALA A 233 -15.04 -9.28 0.87
N ARG A 234 -14.45 -10.44 1.20
CA ARG A 234 -14.78 -11.17 2.45
C ARG A 234 -14.42 -10.38 3.71
N PHE A 235 -13.31 -9.64 3.66
CA PHE A 235 -12.92 -8.74 4.74
C PHE A 235 -13.99 -7.65 4.97
N LEU A 236 -14.52 -7.05 3.90
CA LEU A 236 -15.62 -6.09 3.98
C LEU A 236 -16.91 -6.72 4.51
N ASP A 237 -17.28 -7.93 4.04
CA ASP A 237 -18.45 -8.66 4.54
C ASP A 237 -18.34 -8.92 6.06
N THR A 238 -17.15 -9.33 6.51
CA THR A 238 -16.86 -9.56 7.93
C THR A 238 -16.99 -8.25 8.71
N CYS A 239 -16.34 -7.17 8.27
CA CYS A 239 -16.31 -5.93 9.04
C CYS A 239 -17.63 -5.19 9.06
N SER A 240 -18.47 -5.34 8.03
CA SER A 240 -19.80 -4.72 7.94
C SER A 240 -20.92 -5.55 8.58
N ALA A 241 -20.69 -6.84 8.84
CA ALA A 241 -21.73 -7.80 9.25
C ALA A 241 -22.99 -7.71 8.37
N ARG A 242 -22.82 -7.59 7.05
CA ARG A 242 -23.91 -7.64 6.08
C ARG A 242 -23.60 -8.67 5.00
N ASN A 243 -24.53 -9.60 4.83
CA ASN A 243 -24.41 -10.66 3.84
C ASN A 243 -24.95 -10.21 2.48
N ARG A 244 -24.69 -11.05 1.47
CA ARG A 244 -25.07 -10.77 0.09
C ARG A 244 -26.57 -10.50 -0.13
N PRO A 245 -27.52 -11.23 0.50
CA PRO A 245 -28.95 -11.00 0.30
C PRO A 245 -29.38 -9.57 0.63
N VAL A 246 -28.80 -8.96 1.68
CA VAL A 246 -29.08 -7.58 2.05
C VAL A 246 -28.70 -6.60 0.93
N TRP A 247 -27.55 -6.81 0.28
CA TRP A 247 -27.10 -5.93 -0.81
C TRP A 247 -27.89 -6.08 -2.09
N ASP A 248 -28.34 -7.30 -2.40
CA ASP A 248 -29.17 -7.52 -3.58
C ASP A 248 -30.58 -6.92 -3.38
N ALA A 249 -31.14 -7.02 -2.15
CA ALA A 249 -32.36 -6.30 -1.76
C ALA A 249 -32.16 -4.77 -1.81
N TYR A 250 -31.08 -4.26 -1.20
CA TYR A 250 -30.77 -2.84 -1.18
C TYR A 250 -30.59 -2.27 -2.60
N ARG A 251 -29.92 -3.01 -3.50
CA ARG A 251 -29.82 -2.64 -4.92
C ARG A 251 -31.20 -2.58 -5.58
N GLY A 252 -32.06 -3.57 -5.35
CA GLY A 252 -33.43 -3.58 -5.87
C GLY A 252 -34.22 -2.34 -5.45
N VAL A 253 -34.12 -1.95 -4.17
CA VAL A 253 -34.72 -0.71 -3.64
C VAL A 253 -34.19 0.53 -4.36
N LEU A 254 -32.88 0.64 -4.54
CA LEU A 254 -32.26 1.78 -5.23
C LEU A 254 -32.56 1.83 -6.74
N GLU A 255 -32.89 0.70 -7.34
CA GLU A 255 -33.30 0.59 -8.74
C GLU A 255 -34.82 0.78 -8.92
N GLY A 256 -35.55 1.09 -7.83
CA GLY A 256 -37.00 1.29 -7.87
C GLY A 256 -37.81 0.00 -8.05
N ARG A 257 -37.21 -1.17 -7.81
CA ARG A 257 -37.89 -2.48 -7.88
C ARG A 257 -38.59 -2.79 -6.56
N ILE A 258 -39.61 -2.00 -6.24
CA ILE A 258 -40.51 -2.21 -5.10
C ILE A 258 -41.91 -2.52 -5.66
N PRO A 259 -42.57 -3.63 -5.28
CA PRO A 259 -42.12 -4.62 -4.30
C PRO A 259 -40.89 -5.41 -4.78
N LEU A 260 -40.07 -5.86 -3.83
CA LEU A 260 -38.88 -6.65 -4.16
C LEU A 260 -39.27 -8.00 -4.80
N PRO A 261 -38.49 -8.49 -5.80
CA PRO A 261 -38.69 -9.83 -6.38
C PRO A 261 -38.75 -10.93 -5.31
N ASP A 262 -39.61 -11.93 -5.51
CA ASP A 262 -39.88 -12.96 -4.49
C ASP A 262 -38.65 -13.80 -4.11
N ASP A 263 -37.73 -14.01 -5.05
CA ASP A 263 -36.43 -14.66 -4.81
C ASP A 263 -35.54 -13.83 -3.89
N VAL A 264 -35.45 -12.53 -4.14
CA VAL A 264 -34.68 -11.58 -3.32
C VAL A 264 -35.31 -11.43 -1.93
N ARG A 265 -36.64 -11.33 -1.86
CA ARG A 265 -37.39 -11.23 -0.59
C ARG A 265 -37.20 -12.48 0.26
N ARG A 266 -37.30 -13.68 -0.34
CA ARG A 266 -37.02 -14.94 0.37
C ARG A 266 -35.58 -15.02 0.87
N ALA A 267 -34.61 -14.61 0.05
CA ALA A 267 -33.20 -14.65 0.43
C ALA A 267 -32.88 -13.69 1.60
N VAL A 268 -33.42 -12.46 1.57
CA VAL A 268 -33.19 -11.51 2.67
C VAL A 268 -33.90 -11.93 3.95
N ASN A 269 -35.11 -12.49 3.87
CA ASN A 269 -35.81 -13.01 5.04
C ASN A 269 -35.11 -14.23 5.64
N ALA A 270 -34.59 -15.15 4.83
CA ALA A 270 -33.78 -16.26 5.32
C ALA A 270 -32.53 -15.79 6.08
N ASP A 271 -31.83 -14.77 5.56
CA ASP A 271 -30.68 -14.15 6.24
C ASP A 271 -31.09 -13.48 7.56
N ARG A 272 -32.22 -12.77 7.56
CA ARG A 272 -32.79 -12.12 8.75
C ARG A 272 -33.14 -13.12 9.84
N PHE A 273 -33.86 -14.19 9.51
CA PHE A 273 -34.24 -15.21 10.48
C PHE A 273 -33.02 -15.94 11.04
N ALA A 274 -31.99 -16.21 10.23
CA ALA A 274 -30.73 -16.79 10.71
C ALA A 274 -30.01 -15.91 11.74
N LEU A 275 -30.24 -14.59 11.69
CA LEU A 275 -29.70 -13.60 12.61
C LEU A 275 -30.68 -13.23 13.75
N GLY A 276 -31.85 -13.87 13.81
CA GLY A 276 -32.88 -13.62 14.83
C GLY A 276 -33.68 -12.32 14.63
N TYR A 277 -33.77 -11.81 13.40
CA TYR A 277 -34.57 -10.64 13.06
C TYR A 277 -35.95 -11.00 12.50
N ASP A 278 -36.91 -10.10 12.70
CA ASP A 278 -38.26 -10.21 12.14
C ASP A 278 -38.27 -10.17 10.61
N GLU A 279 -39.36 -10.66 10.01
CA GLU A 279 -39.58 -10.62 8.57
C GLU A 279 -39.44 -9.19 8.03
N PHE A 280 -38.77 -9.06 6.88
CA PHE A 280 -38.72 -7.81 6.16
C PHE A 280 -40.08 -7.50 5.53
N VAL A 281 -40.61 -6.33 5.86
CA VAL A 281 -41.84 -5.78 5.30
C VAL A 281 -41.51 -4.49 4.56
N ASP A 282 -42.05 -4.33 3.35
CA ASP A 282 -41.90 -3.09 2.59
C ASP A 282 -42.53 -1.92 3.37
N SER A 283 -41.74 -0.87 3.62
CA SER A 283 -42.14 0.29 4.42
C SER A 283 -41.82 1.61 3.69
N GLN A 284 -42.17 2.76 4.24
CA GLN A 284 -41.68 4.04 3.70
C GLN A 284 -40.15 4.25 3.92
N HIS A 285 -39.52 3.37 4.69
CA HIS A 285 -38.10 3.40 5.06
C HIS A 285 -37.37 2.10 4.69
N THR A 286 -37.84 1.43 3.62
CA THR A 286 -37.32 0.17 3.07
C THR A 286 -35.80 0.07 3.10
N SER A 287 -35.09 1.12 2.67
CA SER A 287 -33.62 1.13 2.62
C SER A 287 -32.96 1.13 3.99
N CYS A 288 -33.52 1.79 5.00
CA CYS A 288 -32.98 1.74 6.37
C CYS A 288 -33.41 0.48 7.12
N ASP A 289 -34.59 -0.06 6.88
CA ASP A 289 -35.03 -1.33 7.50
C ASP A 289 -34.21 -2.53 7.01
N LEU A 290 -33.70 -2.47 5.78
CA LEU A 290 -32.71 -3.41 5.25
C LEU A 290 -31.35 -3.24 5.91
N LEU A 291 -30.88 -2.00 6.07
CA LEU A 291 -29.55 -1.74 6.61
C LEU A 291 -29.48 -1.90 8.13
N HIS A 292 -30.57 -1.66 8.87
CA HIS A 292 -30.60 -1.56 10.33
C HIS A 292 -31.78 -2.37 10.92
N PRO A 293 -31.83 -3.70 10.71
CA PRO A 293 -32.99 -4.52 11.07
C PRO A 293 -33.38 -4.45 12.55
N ARG A 294 -32.40 -4.19 13.44
CA ARG A 294 -32.57 -4.22 14.90
C ARG A 294 -33.07 -2.90 15.50
N TYR A 295 -32.87 -1.77 14.82
CA TYR A 295 -33.06 -0.44 15.41
C TYR A 295 -33.77 0.50 14.45
N LYS A 296 -34.86 1.13 14.94
CA LYS A 296 -35.62 2.13 14.16
C LYS A 296 -34.89 3.46 14.01
N SER A 297 -33.96 3.78 14.91
CA SER A 297 -33.14 5.00 14.83
C SER A 297 -31.82 4.72 14.12
N CYS A 298 -31.58 5.39 13.00
CA CYS A 298 -30.32 5.30 12.25
C CYS A 298 -29.12 5.73 13.09
N THR A 299 -29.27 6.78 13.90
CA THR A 299 -28.18 7.28 14.75
C THR A 299 -27.77 6.23 15.77
N TRP A 300 -28.73 5.61 16.44
CA TRP A 300 -28.44 4.56 17.40
C TRP A 300 -27.85 3.31 16.73
N ALA A 301 -28.39 2.92 15.56
CA ALA A 301 -27.84 1.83 14.77
C ALA A 301 -26.37 2.06 14.43
N ASN A 302 -26.00 3.29 14.03
CA ASN A 302 -24.62 3.62 13.68
C ASN A 302 -23.68 3.66 14.90
N ILE A 303 -24.16 4.10 16.07
CA ILE A 303 -23.39 4.04 17.33
C ILE A 303 -23.12 2.58 17.72
N VAL A 304 -24.14 1.73 17.65
CA VAL A 304 -23.98 0.30 17.94
C VAL A 304 -23.03 -0.35 16.95
N GLU A 305 -23.17 -0.08 15.64
CA GLU A 305 -22.27 -0.62 14.62
C GLU A 305 -20.84 -0.11 14.81
N PHE A 306 -20.62 1.12 15.29
CA PHE A 306 -19.29 1.61 15.65
C PHE A 306 -18.65 0.72 16.72
N VAL A 307 -19.38 0.42 17.80
CA VAL A 307 -18.88 -0.39 18.93
C VAL A 307 -18.68 -1.84 18.49
N GLU A 308 -19.70 -2.46 17.92
CA GLU A 308 -19.65 -3.86 17.48
C GLU A 308 -18.62 -4.07 16.38
N GLY A 309 -18.56 -3.16 15.40
CA GLY A 309 -17.57 -3.18 14.32
C GLY A 309 -16.14 -3.01 14.84
N SER A 310 -15.95 -2.16 15.86
CA SER A 310 -14.66 -2.03 16.54
C SER A 310 -14.25 -3.36 17.18
N CYS A 311 -15.12 -3.99 17.98
CA CYS A 311 -14.84 -5.28 18.62
C CYS A 311 -14.56 -6.39 17.61
N ARG A 312 -15.34 -6.45 16.53
CA ARG A 312 -15.24 -7.45 15.45
C ARG A 312 -13.90 -7.38 14.70
N SER A 313 -13.30 -6.19 14.63
CA SER A 313 -12.04 -5.96 13.92
C SER A 313 -10.78 -6.30 14.74
N ILE A 314 -10.88 -6.49 16.07
CA ILE A 314 -9.73 -6.77 16.94
C ILE A 314 -8.93 -7.99 16.48
N PRO A 315 -9.54 -9.18 16.20
CA PRO A 315 -8.78 -10.37 15.80
C PRO A 315 -7.97 -10.19 14.52
N LEU A 316 -8.35 -9.24 13.66
CA LEU A 316 -7.61 -8.94 12.44
C LEU A 316 -6.32 -8.17 12.72
N TYR A 317 -6.35 -7.24 13.69
CA TYR A 317 -5.21 -6.38 13.98
C TYR A 317 -4.20 -7.01 14.92
N VAL A 318 -4.61 -7.95 15.77
CA VAL A 318 -3.70 -8.65 16.68
C VAL A 318 -2.48 -9.24 15.92
N PRO A 319 -2.63 -10.04 14.84
CA PRO A 319 -1.47 -10.54 14.10
C PRO A 319 -0.65 -9.43 13.44
N VAL A 320 -1.31 -8.41 12.89
CA VAL A 320 -0.64 -7.31 12.17
C VAL A 320 0.31 -6.52 13.07
N TYR A 321 -0.06 -6.34 14.34
CA TYR A 321 0.78 -5.63 15.31
C TYR A 321 1.75 -6.54 16.06
N CYS A 322 1.33 -7.76 16.40
CA CYS A 322 2.16 -8.68 17.17
C CYS A 322 3.28 -9.30 16.33
N LEU A 323 3.06 -9.64 15.06
CA LEU A 323 4.08 -10.29 14.23
C LEU A 323 5.34 -9.43 14.05
N PRO A 324 5.25 -8.13 13.65
CA PRO A 324 6.45 -7.31 13.53
C PRO A 324 7.19 -7.11 14.85
N LEU A 325 6.45 -7.05 15.96
CA LEU A 325 7.03 -6.94 17.31
C LEU A 325 7.83 -8.21 17.65
N ILE A 326 7.27 -9.39 17.39
CA ILE A 326 7.89 -10.68 17.66
C ILE A 326 9.10 -10.92 16.76
N PHE A 327 9.02 -10.61 15.47
CA PHE A 327 10.08 -10.92 14.51
C PHE A 327 11.21 -9.89 14.46
N PHE A 328 10.89 -8.59 14.57
CA PHE A 328 11.87 -7.53 14.33
C PHE A 328 12.26 -6.76 15.59
N ARG A 329 11.47 -6.84 16.66
CA ARG A 329 11.67 -6.05 17.89
C ARG A 329 11.70 -6.89 19.16
N THR A 330 12.06 -8.17 19.05
CA THR A 330 12.13 -9.11 20.20
C THR A 330 13.03 -8.60 21.32
N ARG A 331 14.18 -8.01 20.99
CA ARG A 331 15.10 -7.44 21.99
C ARG A 331 14.46 -6.29 22.80
N GLN A 332 13.69 -5.43 22.11
CA GLN A 332 12.97 -4.33 22.76
C GLN A 332 11.79 -4.84 23.59
N LEU A 333 11.12 -5.90 23.11
CA LEU A 333 10.05 -6.58 23.84
C LEU A 333 10.56 -7.20 25.16
N LEU A 334 11.73 -7.84 25.13
CA LEU A 334 12.34 -8.44 26.32
C LEU A 334 12.84 -7.40 27.32
N ALA A 335 13.32 -6.24 26.85
CA ALA A 335 13.81 -5.17 27.71
C ALA A 335 12.68 -4.44 28.48
N ALA A 336 11.51 -4.24 27.87
CA ALA A 336 10.39 -3.52 28.47
C ALA A 336 9.03 -4.13 28.08
N PRO A 337 8.67 -5.32 28.62
CA PRO A 337 7.53 -6.09 28.14
C PRO A 337 6.18 -5.39 28.35
N LEU A 338 5.95 -4.80 29.53
CA LEU A 338 4.69 -4.11 29.84
C LEU A 338 4.47 -2.86 28.98
N GLN A 339 5.52 -2.07 28.76
CA GLN A 339 5.43 -0.86 27.94
C GLN A 339 5.14 -1.22 26.47
N GLN A 340 5.83 -2.23 25.92
CA GLN A 340 5.61 -2.68 24.55
C GLN A 340 4.22 -3.32 24.38
N ALA A 341 3.77 -4.10 25.36
CA ALA A 341 2.42 -4.69 25.37
C ALA A 341 1.34 -3.60 25.40
N LEU A 342 1.46 -2.59 26.27
CA LEU A 342 0.50 -1.51 26.36
C LEU A 342 0.49 -0.64 25.08
N GLN A 343 1.66 -0.29 24.54
CA GLN A 343 1.74 0.44 23.26
C GLN A 343 1.12 -0.33 22.09
N THR A 344 1.32 -1.65 22.08
CA THR A 344 0.72 -2.55 21.10
C THR A 344 -0.79 -2.61 21.26
N LEU A 345 -1.27 -2.78 22.49
CA LEU A 345 -2.70 -2.81 22.82
C LEU A 345 -3.40 -1.51 22.43
N LEU A 346 -2.85 -0.35 22.80
CA LEU A 346 -3.38 0.96 22.42
C LEU A 346 -3.42 1.14 20.90
N SER A 347 -2.42 0.60 20.19
CA SER A 347 -2.40 0.65 18.73
C SER A 347 -3.48 -0.26 18.12
N ILE A 348 -3.70 -1.46 18.67
CA ILE A 348 -4.78 -2.37 18.25
C ILE A 348 -6.14 -1.72 18.50
N VAL A 349 -6.37 -1.14 19.68
CA VAL A 349 -7.64 -0.48 20.03
C VAL A 349 -7.90 0.69 19.07
N ARG A 350 -6.91 1.58 18.86
CA ARG A 350 -7.03 2.70 17.91
C ARG A 350 -7.40 2.24 16.49
N SER A 351 -6.74 1.20 16.00
CA SER A 351 -7.03 0.66 14.67
C SER A 351 -8.37 -0.03 14.57
N SER A 352 -8.80 -0.65 15.66
CA SER A 352 -10.12 -1.28 15.73
C SER A 352 -11.21 -0.21 15.73
N MET A 353 -11.03 0.87 16.49
CA MET A 353 -11.90 2.06 16.45
C MET A 353 -11.95 2.70 15.05
N PHE A 354 -10.83 2.74 14.34
CA PHE A 354 -10.81 3.21 12.95
C PHE A 354 -11.73 2.37 12.06
N VAL A 355 -11.66 1.03 12.12
CA VAL A 355 -12.54 0.17 11.30
C VAL A 355 -14.00 0.29 11.71
N GLY A 356 -14.30 0.32 13.01
CA GLY A 356 -15.66 0.56 13.49
C GLY A 356 -16.22 1.89 12.99
N ALA A 357 -15.43 2.97 13.08
CA ALA A 357 -15.82 4.30 12.61
C ALA A 357 -15.97 4.34 11.09
N TYR A 358 -15.11 3.67 10.35
CA TYR A 358 -15.19 3.57 8.89
C TYR A 358 -16.54 3.00 8.46
N MET A 359 -17.00 1.92 9.11
CA MET A 359 -18.30 1.32 8.83
C MET A 359 -19.45 2.24 9.25
N ALA A 360 -19.45 2.74 10.49
CA ALA A 360 -20.50 3.61 11.02
C ALA A 360 -20.68 4.92 10.24
N LEU A 361 -19.58 5.56 9.83
CA LEU A 361 -19.62 6.77 9.00
C LEU A 361 -20.10 6.44 7.59
N GLY A 362 -19.67 5.32 7.01
CA GLY A 362 -20.20 4.83 5.73
C GLY A 362 -21.73 4.70 5.76
N TRP A 363 -22.28 4.08 6.82
CA TRP A 363 -23.73 3.98 7.00
C TRP A 363 -24.41 5.31 7.20
N THR A 364 -23.80 6.19 7.98
CA THR A 364 -24.28 7.58 8.13
C THR A 364 -24.44 8.26 6.77
N GLY A 365 -23.49 8.07 5.85
CA GLY A 365 -23.58 8.56 4.48
C GLY A 365 -24.75 7.97 3.67
N ALA A 366 -24.99 6.65 3.78
CA ALA A 366 -26.13 5.99 3.13
C ALA A 366 -27.49 6.49 3.67
N CYS A 367 -27.60 6.63 4.99
CA CYS A 367 -28.80 7.14 5.65
C CYS A 367 -29.07 8.60 5.28
N LEU A 368 -28.04 9.43 5.18
CA LEU A 368 -28.16 10.83 4.78
C LEU A 368 -28.73 10.94 3.36
N LEU A 369 -28.20 10.15 2.42
CA LEU A 369 -28.72 10.13 1.05
C LEU A 369 -30.19 9.70 0.97
N ARG A 370 -30.62 8.78 1.85
CA ARG A 370 -32.03 8.42 2.00
C ARG A 370 -32.86 9.61 2.47
N ALA A 371 -32.39 10.29 3.53
CA ALA A 371 -33.11 11.40 4.14
C ALA A 371 -33.37 12.53 3.12
N ILE A 372 -32.42 12.80 2.23
CA ILE A 372 -32.57 13.80 1.17
C ILE A 372 -33.15 13.25 -0.14
N ARG A 373 -33.59 11.98 -0.17
CA ARG A 373 -34.16 11.30 -1.35
C ARG A 373 -33.28 11.28 -2.61
N MET A 374 -31.96 11.25 -2.44
CA MET A 374 -30.97 11.24 -3.55
C MET A 374 -30.27 9.89 -3.71
N GLN A 375 -30.89 8.80 -3.29
CA GLN A 375 -30.23 7.49 -3.33
C GLN A 375 -30.16 6.97 -4.78
N THR A 376 -28.98 7.04 -5.37
CA THR A 376 -28.65 6.31 -6.62
C THR A 376 -27.45 5.40 -6.35
N PRO A 377 -27.25 4.30 -7.10
CA PRO A 377 -26.11 3.41 -6.86
C PRO A 377 -24.76 4.15 -6.86
N LYS A 378 -24.53 5.02 -7.86
CA LYS A 378 -23.29 5.80 -7.99
C LYS A 378 -23.10 6.79 -6.83
N LEU A 379 -24.12 7.58 -6.51
CA LEU A 379 -24.02 8.57 -5.44
C LEU A 379 -23.90 7.91 -4.07
N THR A 380 -24.59 6.78 -3.86
CA THR A 380 -24.49 5.97 -2.63
C THR A 380 -23.06 5.51 -2.41
N GLY A 381 -22.41 4.91 -3.42
CA GLY A 381 -21.00 4.55 -3.32
C GLY A 381 -20.10 5.75 -2.99
N LEU A 382 -20.23 6.85 -3.74
CA LEU A 382 -19.40 8.04 -3.52
C LEU A 382 -19.54 8.63 -2.10
N VAL A 383 -20.77 8.85 -1.63
CA VAL A 383 -21.00 9.48 -0.31
C VAL A 383 -20.65 8.55 0.84
N THR A 384 -21.01 7.27 0.75
CA THR A 384 -20.63 6.29 1.79
C THR A 384 -19.11 6.18 1.89
N GLY A 385 -18.39 6.16 0.77
CA GLY A 385 -16.93 6.19 0.76
C GLY A 385 -16.33 7.49 1.30
N LEU A 386 -16.89 8.65 0.94
CA LEU A 386 -16.42 9.94 1.42
C LEU A 386 -16.48 10.03 2.95
N PHE A 387 -17.62 9.65 3.53
CA PHE A 387 -17.83 9.61 4.98
C PHE A 387 -16.96 8.53 5.65
N ALA A 388 -16.91 7.32 5.09
CA ALA A 388 -16.10 6.24 5.65
C ALA A 388 -14.61 6.61 5.70
N GLY A 389 -14.09 7.25 4.64
CA GLY A 389 -12.69 7.66 4.59
C GLY A 389 -12.29 8.71 5.63
N CYS A 390 -13.23 9.54 6.10
CA CYS A 390 -12.98 10.48 7.20
C CYS A 390 -12.58 9.76 8.51
N ALA A 391 -12.95 8.49 8.69
CA ALA A 391 -12.49 7.69 9.83
C ALA A 391 -10.96 7.64 9.94
N LEU A 392 -10.24 7.85 8.83
CA LEU A 392 -8.77 7.81 8.79
C LEU A 392 -8.12 8.83 9.74
N PHE A 393 -8.83 9.89 10.15
CA PHE A 393 -8.33 10.81 11.19
C PHE A 393 -8.04 10.09 12.52
N ILE A 394 -8.77 9.01 12.82
CA ILE A 394 -8.54 8.16 14.00
C ILE A 394 -7.19 7.46 13.91
N GLU A 395 -6.61 7.26 12.74
CA GLU A 395 -5.33 6.58 12.57
C GLU A 395 -4.11 7.48 12.78
N LYS A 396 -2.97 6.88 13.14
CA LYS A 396 -1.72 7.64 13.38
C LYS A 396 -1.24 8.25 12.05
N PRO A 397 -0.76 9.51 12.00
CA PRO A 397 -0.36 10.17 10.76
C PRO A 397 0.61 9.36 9.89
N SER A 398 1.57 8.66 10.51
CA SER A 398 2.53 7.80 9.82
C SER A 398 1.90 6.61 9.07
N ARG A 399 0.69 6.18 9.47
CA ARG A 399 -0.02 5.04 8.90
C ARG A 399 -1.10 5.43 7.89
N ARG A 400 -1.65 6.65 7.99
CA ARG A 400 -2.81 7.09 7.21
C ARG A 400 -2.60 6.91 5.71
N ILE A 401 -1.51 7.44 5.20
CA ILE A 401 -1.16 7.35 3.78
C ILE A 401 -0.85 5.92 3.31
N GLU A 402 -0.28 5.04 4.16
CA GLU A 402 -0.11 3.62 3.80
C GLU A 402 -1.47 2.91 3.64
N LEU A 403 -2.42 3.21 4.53
CA LEU A 403 -3.79 2.70 4.43
C LEU A 403 -4.50 3.28 3.19
N ALA A 404 -4.34 4.58 2.91
CA ALA A 404 -4.94 5.23 1.76
C ALA A 404 -4.43 4.63 0.44
N LEU A 405 -3.12 4.38 0.32
CA LEU A 405 -2.52 3.74 -0.86
C LEU A 405 -2.91 2.27 -0.97
N TYR A 406 -3.06 1.56 0.15
CA TYR A 406 -3.61 0.21 0.15
C TYR A 406 -5.04 0.19 -0.40
N THR A 407 -5.91 1.09 0.06
CA THR A 407 -7.28 1.20 -0.47
C THR A 407 -7.31 1.66 -1.92
N LEU A 408 -6.42 2.57 -2.32
CA LEU A 408 -6.28 2.99 -3.72
C LEU A 408 -5.97 1.80 -4.62
N SER A 409 -5.12 0.87 -4.18
CA SER A 409 -4.78 -0.32 -4.96
C SER A 409 -5.98 -1.22 -5.27
N HIS A 410 -6.89 -1.39 -4.31
CA HIS A 410 -8.13 -2.15 -4.50
C HIS A 410 -9.15 -1.38 -5.32
N ALA A 411 -9.24 -0.06 -5.10
CA ALA A 411 -10.11 0.84 -5.84
C ALA A 411 -9.75 0.84 -7.34
N LEU A 412 -8.46 1.01 -7.69
CA LEU A 412 -7.98 0.99 -9.07
C LEU A 412 -8.21 -0.36 -9.75
N GLN A 413 -7.93 -1.47 -9.06
CA GLN A 413 -8.19 -2.81 -9.59
C GLN A 413 -9.69 -3.03 -9.88
N SER A 414 -10.56 -2.61 -8.96
CA SER A 414 -12.00 -2.68 -9.15
C SER A 414 -12.46 -1.79 -10.31
N ALA A 415 -12.02 -0.53 -10.33
CA ALA A 415 -12.34 0.42 -11.39
C ALA A 415 -11.91 -0.09 -12.77
N ALA A 416 -10.70 -0.63 -12.90
CA ALA A 416 -10.20 -1.22 -14.13
C ALA A 416 -11.05 -2.41 -14.60
N LYS A 417 -11.40 -3.33 -13.70
CA LYS A 417 -12.29 -4.45 -14.03
C LYS A 417 -13.68 -3.98 -14.47
N ASN A 418 -14.23 -2.97 -13.81
CA ASN A 418 -15.52 -2.37 -14.17
C ASN A 418 -15.48 -1.66 -15.52
N ALA A 419 -14.40 -0.91 -15.80
CA ALA A 419 -14.18 -0.24 -17.08
C ALA A 419 -14.06 -1.25 -18.21
N CYS A 420 -13.27 -2.33 -18.03
CA CYS A 420 -13.16 -3.42 -18.99
C CYS A 420 -14.49 -4.13 -19.22
N TRP A 421 -15.25 -4.40 -18.16
CA TRP A 421 -16.58 -4.98 -18.28
C TRP A 421 -17.52 -4.07 -19.07
N SER A 422 -17.58 -2.78 -18.73
CA SER A 422 -18.42 -1.80 -19.43
C SER A 422 -18.02 -1.63 -20.89
N ALA A 423 -16.73 -1.63 -21.22
CA ALA A 423 -16.25 -1.56 -22.58
C ALA A 423 -16.65 -2.78 -23.40
N ARG A 424 -16.57 -3.99 -22.83
CA ARG A 424 -17.01 -5.22 -23.49
C ARG A 424 -18.50 -5.20 -23.83
N GLN A 425 -19.34 -4.64 -22.94
CA GLN A 425 -20.77 -4.47 -23.22
C GLN A 425 -21.04 -3.53 -24.41
N ARG A 426 -20.10 -2.62 -24.72
CA ARG A 426 -20.15 -1.72 -25.88
C ARG A 426 -19.40 -2.27 -27.11
N GLY A 427 -19.00 -3.55 -27.09
CA GLY A 427 -18.23 -4.18 -28.17
C GLY A 427 -16.74 -3.79 -28.21
N LEU A 428 -16.23 -3.01 -27.27
CA LEU A 428 -14.83 -2.56 -27.21
C LEU A 428 -13.98 -3.53 -26.37
N ARG A 429 -12.85 -3.98 -26.92
CA ARG A 429 -11.85 -4.79 -26.21
C ARG A 429 -10.70 -3.91 -25.73
N LEU A 430 -10.78 -3.39 -24.50
CA LEU A 430 -9.71 -2.60 -23.85
C LEU A 430 -8.55 -3.44 -23.28
N THR A 431 -8.28 -4.61 -23.84
CA THR A 431 -7.17 -5.45 -23.36
C THR A 431 -5.91 -5.10 -24.13
N VAL A 432 -5.04 -4.27 -23.55
CA VAL A 432 -3.71 -4.01 -24.10
C VAL A 432 -2.74 -5.06 -23.56
N PRO A 433 -2.23 -5.98 -24.40
CA PRO A 433 -1.27 -6.98 -23.95
C PRO A 433 0.02 -6.29 -23.46
N GLY A 434 0.56 -6.74 -22.32
CA GLY A 434 1.80 -6.20 -21.75
C GLY A 434 1.69 -4.87 -21.01
N LEU A 435 0.47 -4.36 -20.77
CA LEU A 435 0.28 -3.12 -20.00
C LEU A 435 0.81 -3.22 -18.57
N ASP A 436 0.74 -4.41 -17.97
CA ASP A 436 1.32 -4.71 -16.66
C ASP A 436 2.85 -4.55 -16.65
N VAL A 437 3.52 -5.09 -17.66
CA VAL A 437 4.98 -4.99 -17.81
C VAL A 437 5.39 -3.55 -18.14
N LEU A 438 4.69 -2.88 -19.04
CA LEU A 438 4.96 -1.48 -19.37
C LEU A 438 4.76 -0.56 -18.16
N GLY A 439 3.65 -0.74 -17.44
CA GLY A 439 3.35 0.03 -16.23
C GLY A 439 4.41 -0.18 -15.15
N PHE A 440 4.84 -1.42 -14.94
CA PHE A 440 5.91 -1.73 -13.98
C PHE A 440 7.27 -1.17 -14.42
N SER A 441 7.58 -1.21 -15.71
CA SER A 441 8.81 -0.66 -16.28
C SER A 441 8.89 0.86 -16.08
N LEU A 442 7.83 1.59 -16.40
CA LEU A 442 7.76 3.04 -16.17
C LEU A 442 7.84 3.38 -14.67
N SER A 443 7.17 2.60 -13.83
CA SER A 443 7.21 2.78 -12.37
C SER A 443 8.61 2.56 -11.81
N SER A 444 9.29 1.52 -12.29
CA SER A 444 10.66 1.18 -11.90
C SER A 444 11.64 2.27 -12.34
N ALA A 445 11.50 2.79 -13.55
CA ALA A 445 12.31 3.89 -14.06
C ALA A 445 12.28 5.11 -13.13
N LEU A 446 11.08 5.54 -12.72
CA LEU A 446 10.91 6.68 -11.80
C LEU A 446 11.45 6.40 -10.39
N LEU A 447 11.18 5.22 -9.84
CA LEU A 447 11.65 4.84 -8.50
C LEU A 447 13.18 4.76 -8.45
N CYS A 448 13.80 4.14 -9.46
CA CYS A 448 15.25 4.06 -9.62
C CYS A 448 15.89 5.45 -9.79
N TYR A 449 15.31 6.29 -10.65
CA TYR A 449 15.75 7.69 -10.80
C TYR A 449 15.74 8.43 -9.46
N THR A 450 14.62 8.32 -8.73
CA THR A 450 14.47 8.99 -7.44
C THR A 450 15.44 8.43 -6.40
N TYR A 451 15.67 7.13 -6.39
CA TYR A 451 16.64 6.49 -5.49
C TYR A 451 18.06 7.04 -5.67
N VAL A 452 18.48 7.27 -6.91
CA VAL A 452 19.83 7.77 -7.22
C VAL A 452 19.92 9.28 -6.98
N PHE A 453 19.02 10.08 -7.56
CA PHE A 453 19.18 11.53 -7.63
C PHE A 453 18.43 12.31 -6.54
N GLU A 454 17.30 11.80 -6.05
CA GLU A 454 16.46 12.48 -5.07
C GLU A 454 16.10 11.56 -3.88
N PRO A 455 17.10 11.00 -3.18
CA PRO A 455 16.89 9.98 -2.15
C PRO A 455 15.99 10.46 -1.01
N THR A 456 15.97 11.77 -0.74
CA THR A 456 15.16 12.37 0.32
C THR A 456 13.66 12.36 0.01
N ALA A 457 13.26 12.16 -1.26
CA ALA A 457 11.85 12.05 -1.65
C ALA A 457 11.27 10.66 -1.36
N LEU A 458 12.12 9.64 -1.16
CA LEU A 458 11.71 8.31 -0.75
C LEU A 458 11.54 8.24 0.76
N ARG A 459 10.53 7.50 1.22
CA ARG A 459 10.35 7.22 2.65
C ARG A 459 11.51 6.40 3.20
N ARG A 460 11.78 6.58 4.50
CA ARG A 460 12.83 5.87 5.25
C ARG A 460 12.79 4.34 5.07
N GLY A 461 11.61 3.72 5.13
CA GLY A 461 11.48 2.27 4.94
C GLY A 461 11.92 1.80 3.54
N TYR A 462 11.51 2.51 2.49
CA TYR A 462 11.91 2.20 1.12
C TYR A 462 13.38 2.46 0.89
N MET A 463 13.89 3.58 1.39
CA MET A 463 15.30 3.91 1.29
C MET A 463 16.17 2.86 1.98
N SER A 464 15.79 2.41 3.18
CA SER A 464 16.49 1.34 3.90
C SER A 464 16.47 0.03 3.13
N LEU A 465 15.33 -0.33 2.53
CA LEU A 465 15.20 -1.55 1.73
C LEU A 465 16.04 -1.49 0.45
N MET A 466 15.98 -0.38 -0.29
CA MET A 466 16.74 -0.19 -1.53
C MET A 466 18.25 -0.16 -1.25
N LYS A 467 18.69 0.58 -0.21
CA LYS A 467 20.09 0.56 0.24
C LYS A 467 20.56 -0.83 0.62
N TRP A 468 19.73 -1.61 1.31
CA TRP A 468 20.07 -2.98 1.64
C TRP A 468 20.16 -3.87 0.39
N LEU A 469 19.20 -3.80 -0.54
CA LEU A 469 19.18 -4.65 -1.74
C LEU A 469 20.30 -4.28 -2.73
N ILE A 470 20.41 -2.99 -3.06
CA ILE A 470 21.22 -2.43 -4.13
C ILE A 470 22.59 -1.96 -3.62
N GLY A 471 22.74 -1.66 -2.33
CA GLY A 471 23.99 -1.15 -1.75
C GLY A 471 24.14 0.38 -1.87
N SER A 472 25.21 0.90 -1.27
CA SER A 472 25.57 2.33 -1.22
C SER A 472 26.19 2.86 -2.52
N GLY A 473 26.19 2.09 -3.62
CA GLY A 473 26.83 2.46 -4.89
C GLY A 473 26.39 3.81 -5.45
N SER A 474 25.22 4.32 -5.07
CA SER A 474 24.77 5.67 -5.42
C SER A 474 25.58 6.81 -4.78
N ALA A 475 26.46 6.54 -3.81
CA ALA A 475 27.24 7.58 -3.13
C ALA A 475 28.21 8.31 -4.07
N SER A 476 28.80 7.62 -5.05
CA SER A 476 29.70 8.22 -6.06
C SER A 476 28.93 9.17 -6.99
N LEU A 477 27.79 8.72 -7.53
CA LEU A 477 26.90 9.53 -8.38
C LEU A 477 26.28 10.72 -7.63
N GLN A 478 26.04 10.58 -6.32
CA GLN A 478 25.53 11.65 -5.46
C GLN A 478 26.61 12.67 -5.06
N ALA A 479 27.88 12.25 -5.00
CA ALA A 479 29.00 13.10 -4.67
C ALA A 479 29.45 14.00 -5.83
N SER A 480 29.14 13.65 -7.09
CA SER A 480 29.50 14.47 -8.25
C SER A 480 28.74 15.82 -8.27
N PRO A 481 29.44 16.97 -8.17
CA PRO A 481 28.83 18.30 -7.99
C PRO A 481 27.96 18.76 -9.18
N GLY A 482 28.09 18.14 -10.36
CA GLY A 482 27.24 18.38 -11.54
C GLY A 482 25.89 17.66 -11.55
N LEU A 483 25.76 16.50 -10.88
CA LEU A 483 24.55 15.67 -10.97
C LEU A 483 23.49 15.97 -9.89
N GLN A 484 23.85 16.73 -8.86
CA GLN A 484 22.91 17.15 -7.81
C GLN A 484 21.76 17.97 -8.40
N SER A 485 20.54 17.75 -7.91
CA SER A 485 19.39 18.54 -8.37
C SER A 485 19.60 20.02 -8.04
N PRO A 486 19.12 20.96 -8.87
CA PRO A 486 19.30 22.40 -8.64
C PRO A 486 18.75 22.86 -7.28
N ALA A 487 17.85 22.10 -6.65
CA ALA A 487 17.36 22.38 -5.30
C ALA A 487 18.44 22.24 -4.20
N ARG A 488 19.50 21.45 -4.43
CA ARG A 488 20.66 21.34 -3.52
C ARG A 488 21.72 22.42 -3.71
N ARG A 489 21.70 23.16 -4.82
CA ARG A 489 22.65 24.28 -5.01
C ARG A 489 22.30 25.52 -4.19
N ASN A 490 21.05 25.61 -3.70
CA ASN A 490 20.51 26.78 -3.00
C ASN A 490 20.24 26.52 -1.51
N SER A 491 20.77 25.43 -0.94
CA SER A 491 20.75 25.10 0.49
C SER A 491 22.17 24.98 1.00
#